data_AF-A0A7S0AV33-F1
#
_entry.id   AF-A0A7S0AV33-F1
#
_cell.length_a   1.000
_cell.length_b   1.000
_cell.length_c   1.000
_cell.angle_alpha   90.00
_cell.angle_beta   90.00
_cell.angle_gamma   90.00
#
_symmetry.space_group_name_H-M   'P 1'
#
loop_
_entity.id
_entity.type
_entity.pdbx_description
1 polymer ?
#
loop_
_entity_poly.entity_id
_entity_poly.type
_entity_poly.pdbx_seq_one_letter_code
_entity_poly.pdbx_strand_id
1 'polypeptide(L)'
;GLSMSLTECPRIGSTLSVFDSFCIGEGQAIKMPGWTLSWDDALQSFQFVGNFGGSDFRPLAITPVGGQLHGTWSADSIVSASDRRLKCRVRPLRQALRSSSRTSDTWTASWVLRQLHPRRIAAPVAVPLSAGNSGTSQRQEVRYQLEAEDLQRVLPGAARPAPTGGRVGVSYQDIIAVLVLAAKERQQRMRSHEASEAREDLLIREHDKLIQALEDQVAKLQWRFTQLLQRSPSPFQ
;
A
#
# COMPACT_ATOMS: atom_id res chain seq x y z
N GLY A 1 6.44 30.64 36.32
CA GLY A 1 7.45 29.59 36.08
C GLY A 1 6.79 28.24 36.26
N LEU A 2 6.86 27.40 35.23
CA LEU A 2 6.43 26.00 35.28
C LEU A 2 7.50 25.19 34.55
N SER A 3 8.26 24.38 35.29
CA SER A 3 9.17 23.38 34.74
C SER A 3 8.42 22.06 34.60
N MET A 4 8.61 21.36 33.48
CA MET A 4 8.13 19.99 33.29
C MET A 4 9.31 19.09 32.95
N SER A 5 9.40 17.97 33.67
CA SER A 5 10.48 16.99 33.64
C SER A 5 10.33 15.99 32.49
N LEU A 6 11.46 15.63 31.85
CA LEU A 6 11.59 14.53 30.91
C LEU A 6 12.18 13.31 31.64
N THR A 7 11.41 12.24 31.78
CA THR A 7 11.92 10.92 32.15
C THR A 7 11.84 10.01 30.94
N GLU A 8 12.95 9.90 30.19
CA GLU A 8 13.47 8.69 29.52
C GLU A 8 14.45 9.04 28.39
N CYS A 9 15.52 8.26 28.27
CA CYS A 9 16.62 8.48 27.34
C CYS A 9 16.17 8.43 25.86
N PRO A 10 16.57 9.39 25.01
CA PRO A 10 16.39 9.26 23.57
C PRO A 10 17.28 8.12 23.05
N ARG A 11 16.68 7.00 22.62
CA ARG A 11 17.39 5.96 21.86
C ARG A 11 17.48 6.38 20.39
N ILE A 12 18.69 6.70 19.94
CA ILE A 12 19.00 6.96 18.54
C ILE A 12 19.16 5.61 17.83
N GLY A 13 18.05 5.05 17.36
CA GLY A 13 18.04 4.14 16.21
C GLY A 13 17.96 4.95 14.91
N SER A 14 18.05 4.29 13.75
CA SER A 14 17.95 4.89 12.41
C SER A 14 16.63 5.62 12.08
N THR A 15 15.77 5.86 13.08
CA THR A 15 14.53 6.62 13.00
C THR A 15 14.43 7.57 14.21
N LEU A 16 14.66 8.86 14.00
CA LEU A 16 14.42 9.89 15.00
C LEU A 16 12.91 10.14 15.07
N SER A 17 12.25 9.55 16.07
CA SER A 17 10.83 9.81 16.37
C SER A 17 10.77 10.68 17.62
N VAL A 18 10.43 11.95 17.47
CA VAL A 18 10.04 12.80 18.60
C VAL A 18 8.60 12.44 18.97
N PHE A 19 8.39 11.97 20.20
CA PHE A 19 7.13 11.36 20.65
C PHE A 19 6.10 12.37 21.16
N ASP A 20 6.47 13.64 21.37
CA ASP A 20 5.56 14.70 21.79
C ASP A 20 5.98 16.07 21.22
N SER A 21 5.04 17.03 21.18
CA SER A 21 5.32 18.38 20.68
C SER A 21 6.42 19.04 21.52
N PHE A 22 7.50 19.47 20.86
CA PHE A 22 8.49 20.34 21.49
C PHE A 22 8.34 21.73 20.88
N CYS A 23 8.26 22.75 21.73
CA CYS A 23 8.28 24.14 21.32
C CYS A 23 9.70 24.67 21.57
N ILE A 24 10.36 25.13 20.51
CA ILE A 24 11.57 25.94 20.64
C ILE A 24 11.09 27.39 20.71
N GLY A 25 11.32 28.06 21.84
CA GLY A 25 11.05 29.49 21.95
C GLY A 25 11.95 30.30 21.01
N GLU A 26 11.54 31.51 20.65
CA GLU A 26 12.36 32.41 19.85
C GLU A 26 13.75 32.60 20.50
N GLY A 27 14.81 32.44 19.70
CA GLY A 27 16.20 32.51 20.17
C GLY A 27 16.67 31.31 21.03
N GLN A 28 15.82 30.31 21.28
CA GLN A 28 16.23 29.09 21.97
C GLN A 28 16.86 28.10 21.00
N ALA A 29 17.88 27.39 21.47
CA ALA A 29 18.54 26.34 20.73
C ALA A 29 18.68 25.09 21.60
N ILE A 30 18.32 23.93 21.04
CA ILE A 30 18.51 22.63 21.67
C ILE A 30 19.89 22.14 21.29
N LYS A 31 20.80 22.12 22.26
CA LYS A 31 22.15 21.59 22.08
C LYS A 31 22.21 20.11 22.44
N MET A 32 22.75 19.32 21.53
CA MET A 32 23.07 17.91 21.67
C MET A 32 24.56 17.72 21.38
N PRO A 33 25.20 16.62 21.81
CA PRO A 33 26.61 16.36 21.50
C PRO A 33 26.86 16.39 19.99
N GLY A 34 27.58 17.41 19.50
CA GLY A 34 27.88 17.63 18.08
C GLY A 34 26.73 18.21 17.24
N TRP A 35 25.59 18.57 17.82
CA TRP A 35 24.41 19.06 17.09
C TRP A 35 23.68 20.18 17.82
N THR A 36 23.17 21.15 17.07
CA THR A 36 22.32 22.23 17.58
C THR A 36 21.08 22.34 16.71
N LEU A 37 19.91 22.29 17.33
CA LEU A 37 18.62 22.60 16.72
C LEU A 37 18.22 24.02 17.10
N SER A 38 17.92 24.87 16.13
CA SER A 38 17.44 26.23 16.40
C SER A 38 16.37 26.66 15.40
N TRP A 39 15.48 27.54 15.86
CA TRP A 39 14.58 28.29 15.00
C TRP A 39 15.23 29.63 14.65
N ASP A 40 15.39 29.91 13.37
CA ASP A 40 15.86 31.19 12.85
C ASP A 40 14.65 31.99 12.36
N ASP A 41 14.25 32.97 13.16
CA ASP A 41 13.06 33.77 12.90
C ASP A 41 13.21 34.66 11.66
N ALA A 42 14.42 35.16 11.39
CA ALA A 42 14.68 36.00 10.21
C ALA A 42 14.46 35.23 8.90
N LEU A 43 14.82 33.95 8.89
CA LEU A 43 14.65 33.08 7.73
C LEU A 43 13.37 32.23 7.80
N GLN A 44 12.58 32.35 8.88
CA GLN A 44 11.45 31.47 9.18
C GLN A 44 11.83 29.99 8.97
N SER A 45 13.02 29.61 9.43
CA SER A 45 13.64 28.34 9.08
C SER A 45 14.04 27.54 10.32
N PHE A 46 13.80 26.23 10.23
CA PHE A 46 14.27 25.29 11.24
C PHE A 46 15.65 24.77 10.81
N GLN A 47 16.67 24.99 11.65
CA GLN A 47 18.06 24.68 11.32
C GLN A 47 18.60 23.56 12.20
N PHE A 48 19.23 22.58 11.55
CA PHE A 48 20.06 21.57 12.19
C PHE A 48 21.52 21.91 11.88
N VAL A 49 22.28 22.28 12.90
CA VAL A 49 23.70 22.64 12.78
C VAL A 49 24.53 21.56 13.49
N GLY A 50 25.30 20.78 12.72
CA GLY A 50 26.28 19.86 13.27
C GLY A 50 27.63 20.56 13.46
N ASN A 51 28.29 20.37 14.59
CA ASN A 51 29.67 20.82 14.80
C ASN A 51 30.56 19.58 14.88
N PHE A 52 31.18 19.23 13.76
CA PHE A 52 32.10 18.11 13.65
C PHE A 52 33.46 18.62 13.18
N GLY A 53 34.45 18.58 14.07
CA GLY A 53 35.81 19.00 13.73
C GLY A 53 36.03 20.52 13.69
N GLY A 54 35.21 21.30 14.41
CA GLY A 54 35.39 22.76 14.54
C GLY A 54 34.81 23.59 13.39
N SER A 55 34.18 22.94 12.40
CA SER A 55 33.37 23.61 11.37
C SER A 55 31.89 23.35 11.63
N ASP A 56 31.09 24.40 11.48
CA ASP A 56 29.64 24.29 11.50
C ASP A 56 29.16 23.79 10.14
N PHE A 57 28.52 22.63 10.13
CA PHE A 57 27.88 22.03 8.97
C PHE A 57 26.36 22.09 9.14
N ARG A 58 25.63 22.47 8.09
CA ARG A 58 24.16 22.57 8.10
C ARG A 58 23.54 21.45 7.26
N PRO A 59 23.40 20.24 7.81
CA PRO A 59 22.86 19.10 7.09
C PRO A 59 21.39 19.26 6.69
N LEU A 60 20.61 20.02 7.48
CA LEU A 60 19.18 20.19 7.24
C LEU A 60 18.72 21.60 7.58
N ALA A 61 18.13 22.28 6.61
CA ALA A 61 17.36 23.51 6.80
C ALA A 61 15.97 23.32 6.19
N ILE A 62 14.92 23.56 6.95
CA ILE A 62 13.53 23.45 6.50
C ILE A 62 12.91 24.84 6.49
N THR A 63 12.40 25.27 5.34
CA THR A 63 11.66 26.51 5.14
C THR A 63 10.22 26.19 4.67
N PRO A 64 9.28 27.15 4.73
CA PRO A 64 7.92 26.93 4.23
C PRO A 64 7.83 26.58 2.73
N VAL A 65 8.87 26.93 1.96
CA VAL A 65 8.92 26.78 0.48
C VAL A 65 9.82 25.62 0.06
N GLY A 66 10.49 24.93 0.99
CA GLY A 66 11.39 23.82 0.68
C GLY A 66 12.47 23.63 1.74
N GLY A 67 13.66 23.21 1.32
CA GLY A 67 14.76 23.07 2.26
C GLY A 67 16.07 22.62 1.63
N GLN A 68 17.07 22.46 2.48
CA GLN A 68 18.35 21.89 2.13
C GLN A 68 18.55 20.61 2.94
N LEU A 69 18.67 19.45 2.27
CA LEU A 69 19.04 18.16 2.88
C LEU A 69 20.03 17.47 1.94
N HIS A 70 21.33 17.58 2.24
CA HIS A 70 22.40 17.10 1.35
C HIS A 70 22.37 17.65 -0.10
N GLY A 71 21.65 18.75 -0.32
CA GLY A 71 21.38 19.39 -1.61
C GLY A 71 20.16 20.32 -1.48
N THR A 72 19.89 21.16 -2.49
CA THR A 72 18.68 22.00 -2.52
C THR A 72 17.51 21.19 -3.07
N TRP A 73 16.44 21.05 -2.29
CA TRP A 73 15.16 20.54 -2.80
C TRP A 73 14.15 21.68 -2.81
N SER A 74 13.57 21.94 -3.97
CA SER A 74 12.44 22.86 -4.14
C SER A 74 11.15 22.06 -4.21
N ALA A 75 10.13 22.51 -3.50
CA ALA A 75 8.79 22.00 -3.66
C ALA A 75 7.91 23.11 -4.25
N ASP A 76 7.42 22.90 -5.47
CA ASP A 76 6.52 23.85 -6.14
C ASP A 76 5.13 23.92 -5.48
N SER A 77 4.87 23.05 -4.50
CA SER A 77 3.61 22.99 -3.75
C SER A 77 3.87 23.02 -2.25
N ILE A 78 2.88 23.55 -1.51
CA ILE A 78 2.92 23.68 -0.06
C ILE A 78 3.24 22.33 0.57
N VAL A 79 4.40 22.24 1.20
CA VAL A 79 4.78 21.10 2.02
C VAL A 79 3.90 21.14 3.27
N SER A 80 2.78 20.43 3.23
CA SER A 80 1.88 20.35 4.38
C SER A 80 2.54 19.51 5.48
N ALA A 81 3.01 20.18 6.52
CA ALA A 81 3.40 19.54 7.77
C ALA A 81 2.13 19.01 8.47
N SER A 82 1.83 17.74 8.26
CA SER A 82 0.64 17.14 8.83
C SER A 82 0.91 16.69 10.27
N ASP A 83 0.34 17.45 11.22
CA ASP A 83 0.46 17.24 12.67
C ASP A 83 0.13 15.78 13.07
N ARG A 84 1.08 15.13 13.74
CA ARG A 84 0.93 13.76 14.24
C ARG A 84 -0.22 13.62 15.24
N ARG A 85 -0.55 14.68 16.00
CA ARG A 85 -1.67 14.68 16.96
C ARG A 85 -3.01 14.52 16.23
N LEU A 86 -3.14 15.15 15.07
CA LEU A 86 -4.29 14.95 14.17
C LEU A 86 -4.30 13.54 13.55
N LYS A 87 -3.14 12.87 13.50
CA LYS A 87 -3.00 11.47 13.05
C LYS A 87 -3.12 10.43 14.16
N CYS A 88 -3.25 10.81 15.44
CA CYS A 88 -3.36 9.85 16.55
C CYS A 88 -4.60 8.94 16.46
N ARG A 89 -5.56 9.27 15.60
CA ARG A 89 -6.75 8.44 15.31
C ARG A 89 -6.77 7.86 13.90
N VAL A 90 -5.69 7.99 13.13
CA VAL A 90 -5.57 7.34 11.84
C VAL A 90 -5.27 5.86 12.07
N ARG A 91 -6.25 5.01 11.78
CA ARG A 91 -6.09 3.55 11.81
C ARG A 91 -5.91 3.03 10.40
N PRO A 92 -5.16 1.93 10.19
CA PRO A 92 -5.16 1.23 8.92
C PRO A 92 -6.59 0.99 8.46
N LEU A 93 -6.90 1.29 7.20
CA LEU A 93 -8.27 1.22 6.67
C LEU A 93 -8.90 -0.16 6.93
N ARG A 94 -8.14 -1.25 6.81
CA ARG A 94 -8.59 -2.61 7.12
C ARG A 94 -9.07 -2.76 8.58
N GLN A 95 -8.41 -2.10 9.53
CA GLN A 95 -8.80 -2.10 10.93
C GLN A 95 -10.05 -1.22 11.15
N ALA A 96 -10.12 -0.06 10.49
CA ALA A 96 -11.28 0.83 10.55
C ALA A 96 -12.56 0.14 10.02
N LEU A 97 -12.45 -0.54 8.88
CA LEU A 97 -13.55 -1.31 8.28
C LEU A 97 -14.02 -2.45 9.20
N ARG A 98 -13.09 -3.14 9.86
CA ARG A 98 -13.42 -4.20 10.85
C ARG A 98 -14.13 -3.64 12.07
N SER A 99 -13.68 -2.49 12.61
CA SER A 99 -14.32 -1.88 13.77
C SER A 99 -15.73 -1.34 13.49
N SER A 100 -16.04 -1.06 12.22
CA SER A 100 -17.38 -0.61 11.81
C SER A 100 -18.37 -1.77 11.63
N SER A 101 -17.89 -3.01 11.50
CA SER A 101 -18.75 -4.17 11.32
C SER A 101 -19.04 -4.86 12.64
N ARG A 102 -20.33 -5.11 12.92
CA ARG A 102 -20.77 -5.90 14.07
C ARG A 102 -20.67 -7.40 13.85
N THR A 103 -20.50 -7.84 12.61
CA THR A 103 -20.37 -9.26 12.25
C THR A 103 -18.88 -9.60 12.13
N SER A 104 -18.45 -10.59 12.93
CA SER A 104 -17.07 -11.07 13.07
C SER A 104 -16.46 -11.58 11.74
N ASP A 105 -17.30 -11.95 10.78
CA ASP A 105 -16.83 -12.79 9.68
C ASP A 105 -16.36 -11.94 8.50
N THR A 106 -15.08 -11.62 8.56
CA THR A 106 -14.22 -11.26 7.42
C THR A 106 -14.72 -10.11 6.55
N TRP A 107 -15.03 -8.97 7.16
CA TRP A 107 -15.16 -7.72 6.41
C TRP A 107 -13.85 -7.43 5.67
N THR A 108 -13.90 -7.64 4.36
CA THR A 108 -12.79 -7.53 3.40
C THR A 108 -13.14 -6.38 2.47
N ALA A 109 -12.19 -5.57 2.00
CA ALA A 109 -12.52 -4.46 1.10
C ALA A 109 -13.19 -4.96 -0.19
N SER A 110 -12.82 -6.17 -0.62
CA SER A 110 -13.50 -6.88 -1.69
C SER A 110 -14.99 -7.21 -1.40
N TRP A 111 -15.36 -7.47 -0.15
CA TRP A 111 -16.76 -7.69 0.26
C TRP A 111 -17.56 -6.39 0.19
N VAL A 112 -16.98 -5.28 0.66
CA VAL A 112 -17.58 -3.94 0.55
C VAL A 112 -17.92 -3.61 -0.89
N LEU A 113 -16.97 -3.81 -1.80
CA LEU A 113 -17.18 -3.54 -3.22
C LEU A 113 -18.25 -4.44 -3.85
N ARG A 114 -18.48 -5.65 -3.34
CA ARG A 114 -19.57 -6.51 -3.80
C ARG A 114 -20.95 -6.02 -3.35
N GLN A 115 -21.02 -5.32 -2.22
CA GLN A 115 -22.28 -4.76 -1.71
C GLN A 115 -22.63 -3.41 -2.34
N LEU A 116 -21.65 -2.68 -2.86
CA LEU A 116 -21.85 -1.47 -3.64
C LEU A 116 -22.27 -1.90 -5.06
N HIS A 117 -23.57 -2.12 -5.28
CA HIS A 117 -24.11 -2.59 -6.57
C HIS A 117 -24.00 -1.46 -7.61
N PRO A 118 -22.93 -1.40 -8.43
CA PRO A 118 -22.72 -0.25 -9.30
C PRO A 118 -23.69 -0.35 -10.47
N ARG A 119 -24.54 0.67 -10.63
CA ARG A 119 -25.49 0.73 -11.74
C ARG A 119 -24.78 1.21 -12.99
N ARG A 120 -24.85 0.42 -14.06
CA ARG A 120 -24.36 0.83 -15.38
C ARG A 120 -25.36 1.80 -15.96
N ILE A 121 -24.92 3.02 -16.25
CA ILE A 121 -25.76 4.01 -16.91
C ILE A 121 -25.14 4.28 -18.28
N ALA A 122 -25.93 4.02 -19.32
CA ALA A 122 -25.62 4.46 -20.66
C ALA A 122 -25.87 5.97 -20.73
N ALA A 123 -24.88 6.76 -20.34
CA ALA A 123 -24.93 8.20 -20.57
C ALA A 123 -24.42 8.47 -21.98
N PRO A 124 -25.24 8.99 -22.91
CA PRO A 124 -24.74 9.47 -24.19
C PRO A 124 -23.85 10.67 -23.92
N VAL A 125 -22.54 10.46 -23.94
CA VAL A 125 -21.58 11.54 -23.82
C VAL A 125 -21.42 12.13 -25.21
N ALA A 126 -22.12 13.22 -25.48
CA ALA A 126 -21.79 14.07 -26.60
C ALA A 126 -20.44 14.72 -26.30
N VAL A 127 -19.34 14.02 -26.63
CA VAL A 127 -18.02 14.64 -26.65
C VAL A 127 -18.03 15.60 -27.84
N PRO A 128 -17.90 16.92 -27.63
CA PRO A 128 -17.73 17.83 -28.75
C PRO A 128 -16.40 17.47 -29.41
N LEU A 129 -16.48 16.71 -30.51
CA LEU A 129 -15.34 16.44 -31.36
C LEU A 129 -14.92 17.76 -31.97
N SER A 130 -13.74 18.22 -31.58
CA SER A 130 -13.10 19.42 -32.12
C SER A 130 -13.14 19.35 -33.65
N ALA A 131 -13.64 20.41 -34.27
CA ALA A 131 -14.01 20.50 -35.68
C ALA A 131 -12.92 19.95 -36.62
N GLY A 132 -13.18 18.84 -37.31
CA GLY A 132 -12.22 18.33 -38.29
C GLY A 132 -12.54 17.04 -39.04
N ASN A 133 -13.44 16.18 -38.56
CA ASN A 133 -13.78 14.97 -39.33
C ASN A 133 -15.20 14.48 -39.04
N SER A 134 -16.02 14.43 -40.09
CA SER A 134 -17.46 14.15 -40.10
C SER A 134 -17.82 12.67 -39.92
N GLY A 135 -17.08 11.96 -39.06
CA GLY A 135 -17.38 10.59 -38.66
C GLY A 135 -17.83 10.56 -37.20
N THR A 136 -19.13 10.59 -36.94
CA THR A 136 -19.67 10.43 -35.58
C THR A 136 -19.58 8.97 -35.14
N SER A 137 -18.39 8.51 -34.77
CA SER A 137 -18.26 7.26 -34.02
C SER A 137 -18.78 7.50 -32.61
N GLN A 138 -20.05 7.15 -32.37
CA GLN A 138 -20.63 7.10 -31.03
C GLN A 138 -19.91 6.03 -30.21
N ARG A 139 -18.83 6.41 -29.52
CA ARG A 139 -18.20 5.54 -28.52
C ARG A 139 -19.07 5.58 -27.27
N GLN A 140 -19.83 4.51 -27.05
CA GLN A 140 -20.60 4.35 -25.82
C GLN A 140 -19.63 4.22 -24.64
N GLU A 141 -19.46 5.30 -23.88
CA GLU A 141 -18.72 5.28 -22.63
C GLU A 141 -19.62 4.64 -21.56
N VAL A 142 -19.24 3.46 -21.08
CA VAL A 142 -19.92 2.82 -19.95
C VAL A 142 -19.57 3.58 -18.69
N ARG A 143 -20.52 4.34 -18.13
CA ARG A 143 -20.37 4.97 -16.83
C ARG A 143 -21.02 4.11 -15.74
N TYR A 144 -20.34 4.03 -14.61
CA TYR A 144 -20.86 3.38 -13.42
C TYR A 144 -21.30 4.47 -12.45
N GLN A 145 -22.52 4.36 -11.95
CA GLN A 145 -23.05 5.21 -10.89
C GLN A 145 -23.20 4.40 -9.61
N LEU A 146 -22.82 5.02 -8.50
CA LEU A 146 -23.00 4.49 -7.16
C LEU A 146 -24.12 5.27 -6.49
N GLU A 147 -25.11 4.57 -5.95
CA GLU A 147 -26.19 5.20 -5.19
C GLU A 147 -25.67 5.61 -3.81
N ALA A 148 -25.99 6.83 -3.39
CA ALA A 148 -25.53 7.36 -2.11
C ALA A 148 -26.11 6.58 -0.91
N GLU A 149 -27.32 6.03 -1.06
CA GLU A 149 -27.99 5.19 -0.05
C GLU A 149 -27.24 3.88 0.18
N ASP A 150 -26.79 3.24 -0.91
CA ASP A 150 -25.95 2.04 -0.85
C ASP A 150 -24.61 2.33 -0.18
N LEU A 151 -23.97 3.45 -0.56
CA LEU A 151 -22.73 3.90 0.07
C LEU A 151 -22.93 4.20 1.55
N GLN A 152 -24.04 4.83 1.96
CA GLN A 152 -24.34 5.12 3.35
C GLN A 152 -24.57 3.84 4.16
N ARG A 153 -25.23 2.84 3.57
CA ARG A 153 -25.47 1.53 4.19
C ARG A 153 -24.17 0.75 4.40
N VAL A 154 -23.28 0.73 3.41
CA VAL A 154 -22.07 -0.10 3.43
C VAL A 154 -20.86 0.64 4.03
N LEU A 155 -20.74 1.94 3.79
CA LEU A 155 -19.64 2.82 4.21
C LEU A 155 -20.20 4.16 4.74
N PRO A 156 -20.80 4.18 5.93
CA PRO A 156 -21.45 5.38 6.47
C PRO A 156 -20.51 6.59 6.59
N GLY A 157 -19.20 6.38 6.73
CA GLY A 157 -18.22 7.48 6.75
C GLY A 157 -17.95 8.14 5.38
N ALA A 158 -18.21 7.41 4.29
CA ALA A 158 -18.00 7.90 2.92
C ALA A 158 -19.19 8.74 2.42
N ALA A 159 -20.38 8.55 2.98
CA ALA A 159 -21.57 9.31 2.66
C ALA A 159 -21.80 10.37 3.75
N ARG A 160 -21.66 11.65 3.44
CA ARG A 160 -21.82 12.75 4.39
C ARG A 160 -22.99 13.64 4.00
N PRO A 161 -23.83 14.09 4.94
CA PRO A 161 -24.85 15.08 4.62
C PRO A 161 -24.15 16.35 4.12
N ALA A 162 -24.58 16.86 2.97
CA ALA A 162 -24.09 18.13 2.45
C ALA A 162 -24.53 19.26 3.40
N PRO A 163 -23.66 20.26 3.67
CA PRO A 163 -23.96 21.33 4.62
C PRO A 163 -25.16 22.19 4.19
N THR A 164 -25.46 22.22 2.89
CA THR A 164 -26.54 22.98 2.30
C THR A 164 -27.41 22.04 1.46
N GLY A 165 -28.54 21.61 2.02
CA GLY A 165 -29.68 21.15 1.22
C GLY A 165 -30.03 19.66 1.24
N GLY A 166 -29.94 18.97 2.39
CA GLY A 166 -30.56 17.65 2.61
C GLY A 166 -30.06 16.50 1.71
N ARG A 167 -29.15 16.79 0.77
CA ARG A 167 -28.53 15.80 -0.12
C ARG A 167 -27.37 15.14 0.60
N VAL A 168 -27.17 13.86 0.31
CA VAL A 168 -26.02 13.10 0.79
C VAL A 168 -24.90 13.23 -0.25
N GLY A 169 -23.81 13.87 0.15
CA GLY A 169 -22.58 13.95 -0.63
C GLY A 169 -21.72 12.71 -0.42
N VAL A 170 -20.92 12.37 -1.44
CA VAL A 170 -20.04 11.21 -1.43
C VAL A 170 -18.57 11.66 -1.38
N SER A 171 -17.82 11.11 -0.42
CA SER A 171 -16.38 11.31 -0.27
C SER A 171 -15.63 10.41 -1.25
N TYR A 172 -15.22 10.98 -2.40
CA TYR A 172 -14.44 10.25 -3.41
C TYR A 172 -13.13 9.67 -2.87
N GLN A 173 -12.48 10.37 -1.94
CA GLN A 173 -11.22 9.94 -1.34
C GLN A 173 -11.37 8.61 -0.59
N ASP A 174 -12.46 8.45 0.17
CA ASP A 174 -12.73 7.23 0.93
C ASP A 174 -13.04 6.05 -0.01
N ILE A 175 -13.76 6.29 -1.10
CA ILE A 175 -14.05 5.28 -2.12
C ILE A 175 -12.76 4.81 -2.80
N ILE A 176 -11.89 5.74 -3.21
CA ILE A 176 -10.61 5.40 -3.83
C ILE A 176 -9.76 4.58 -2.84
N ALA A 177 -9.74 4.95 -1.56
CA ALA A 177 -9.00 4.22 -0.54
C ALA A 177 -9.51 2.77 -0.40
N VAL A 178 -10.83 2.55 -0.42
CA VAL A 178 -11.43 1.21 -0.40
C VAL A 178 -11.09 0.42 -1.67
N LEU A 179 -11.15 1.06 -2.84
CA LEU A 179 -10.79 0.43 -4.12
C LEU A 179 -9.33 -0.03 -4.12
N VAL A 180 -8.40 0.84 -3.71
CA VAL A 180 -6.97 0.53 -3.61
C VAL A 180 -6.73 -0.59 -2.61
N LEU A 181 -7.44 -0.60 -1.48
CA LEU A 181 -7.34 -1.68 -0.50
C LEU A 181 -7.81 -3.01 -1.08
N ALA A 182 -8.94 -3.03 -1.80
CA ALA A 182 -9.44 -4.23 -2.45
C ALA A 182 -8.49 -4.74 -3.55
N ALA A 183 -7.88 -3.84 -4.32
CA ALA A 183 -6.86 -4.19 -5.31
C ALA A 183 -5.64 -4.84 -4.65
N LYS A 184 -5.16 -4.27 -3.52
CA LYS A 184 -4.06 -4.85 -2.73
C LYS A 184 -4.42 -6.23 -2.17
N GLU A 185 -5.63 -6.41 -1.64
CA GLU A 185 -6.11 -7.72 -1.17
C GLU A 185 -6.13 -8.76 -2.30
N ARG A 186 -6.63 -8.38 -3.49
CA ARG A 186 -6.64 -9.25 -4.66
C ARG A 186 -5.22 -9.63 -5.10
N GLN A 187 -4.31 -8.67 -5.13
CA GLN A 187 -2.91 -8.92 -5.47
C GLN A 187 -2.24 -9.85 -4.45
N GLN A 188 -2.53 -9.67 -3.16
CA GLN A 188 -2.00 -10.55 -2.12
C GLN A 188 -2.53 -11.98 -2.26
N ARG A 189 -3.81 -12.15 -2.58
CA ARG A 189 -4.40 -13.47 -2.85
C ARG A 189 -3.76 -14.14 -4.08
N MET A 190 -3.57 -13.40 -5.15
CA MET A 190 -2.90 -13.88 -6.35
C MET A 190 -1.48 -14.38 -6.02
N ARG A 191 -0.69 -13.57 -5.32
CA ARG A 191 0.66 -13.97 -4.87
C ARG A 191 0.66 -15.21 -3.97
N SER A 192 -0.35 -15.37 -3.11
CA SER A 192 -0.46 -16.58 -2.30
C SER A 192 -0.82 -17.82 -3.12
N HIS A 193 -1.65 -17.66 -4.16
CA HIS A 193 -1.96 -18.74 -5.09
C HIS A 193 -0.73 -19.12 -5.93
N GLU A 194 -0.04 -18.14 -6.52
CA GLU A 194 1.20 -18.36 -7.27
C GLU A 194 2.26 -19.08 -6.42
N ALA A 195 2.38 -18.72 -5.14
CA ALA A 195 3.30 -19.39 -4.21
C ALA A 195 2.86 -20.82 -3.84
N SER A 196 1.56 -21.12 -3.86
CA SER A 196 1.03 -22.48 -3.66
C SER A 196 1.29 -23.33 -4.90
N GLU A 197 0.95 -22.82 -6.08
CA GLU A 197 1.16 -23.48 -7.38
C GLU A 197 2.64 -23.82 -7.58
N ALA A 198 3.56 -22.89 -7.28
CA ALA A 198 4.99 -23.15 -7.36
C ALA A 198 5.47 -24.28 -6.44
N ARG A 199 4.81 -24.52 -5.30
CA ARG A 199 5.13 -25.65 -4.42
C ARG A 199 4.59 -26.96 -4.98
N GLU A 200 3.37 -26.92 -5.52
CA GLU A 200 2.73 -28.07 -6.16
C GLU A 200 3.53 -28.52 -7.38
N ASP A 201 4.03 -27.59 -8.19
CA ASP A 201 4.90 -27.88 -9.34
C ASP A 201 6.20 -28.61 -8.95
N LEU A 202 6.78 -28.29 -7.79
CA LEU A 202 7.95 -28.99 -7.29
C LEU A 202 7.62 -30.43 -6.91
N LEU A 203 6.49 -30.65 -6.24
CA LEU A 203 6.01 -31.98 -5.89
C LEU A 203 5.69 -32.81 -7.13
N ILE A 204 5.07 -32.21 -8.15
CA ILE A 204 4.81 -32.88 -9.43
C ILE A 204 6.12 -33.33 -10.07
N ARG A 205 7.14 -32.46 -10.12
CA ARG A 205 8.47 -32.82 -10.64
C ARG A 205 9.15 -33.92 -9.84
N GLU A 206 8.95 -33.96 -8.52
CA GLU A 206 9.45 -35.05 -7.69
C GLU A 206 8.75 -36.37 -8.00
N HIS A 207 7.42 -36.35 -8.17
CA HIS A 207 6.65 -37.53 -8.58
C HIS A 207 7.05 -38.02 -9.97
N ASP A 208 7.27 -37.12 -10.93
CA ASP A 208 7.70 -37.49 -12.29
C ASP A 208 9.05 -38.22 -12.28
N LYS A 209 9.99 -37.78 -11.44
CA LYS A 209 11.28 -38.47 -11.25
C LYS A 209 11.11 -39.88 -10.67
N LEU A 210 10.18 -40.04 -9.72
CA LEU A 210 9.90 -41.35 -9.13
C LEU A 210 9.25 -42.29 -10.16
N ILE A 211 8.30 -41.78 -10.95
CA ILE A 211 7.66 -42.53 -12.03
C ILE A 211 8.72 -42.98 -13.04
N GLN A 212 9.57 -42.07 -13.49
CA GLN A 212 10.65 -42.38 -14.43
C GLN A 212 11.61 -43.45 -13.87
N ALA A 213 11.98 -43.35 -12.59
CA ALA A 213 12.84 -44.35 -11.95
C ALA A 213 12.17 -45.74 -11.87
N LEU A 214 10.85 -45.80 -11.67
CA LEU A 214 10.10 -47.05 -11.69
C LEU A 214 9.99 -47.63 -13.11
N GLU A 215 9.76 -46.78 -14.11
CA GLU A 215 9.73 -47.19 -15.52
C GLU A 215 11.07 -47.80 -15.95
N ASP A 216 12.19 -47.19 -15.57
CA ASP A 216 13.54 -47.71 -15.83
C ASP A 216 13.76 -49.09 -15.18
N GLN A 217 13.27 -49.27 -13.95
CA GLN A 217 13.35 -50.56 -13.25
C GLN A 217 12.52 -51.64 -13.96
N VAL A 218 11.30 -51.31 -14.39
CA VAL A 218 10.43 -52.22 -15.14
C VAL A 218 11.06 -52.59 -16.48
N ALA A 219 11.57 -51.62 -17.23
CA ALA A 219 12.25 -51.85 -18.51
C ALA A 219 13.47 -52.77 -18.35
N LYS A 220 14.26 -52.57 -17.28
CA LYS A 220 15.41 -53.43 -16.95
C LYS A 220 14.99 -54.86 -16.61
N LEU A 221 13.90 -55.04 -15.86
CA LEU A 221 13.35 -56.37 -15.54
C LEU A 221 12.83 -57.07 -16.79
N GLN A 222 12.09 -56.36 -17.64
CA GLN A 222 11.59 -56.88 -18.91
C GLN A 222 12.76 -57.32 -19.81
N TRP A 223 13.81 -56.51 -19.93
CA TRP A 223 15.01 -56.86 -20.70
C TRP A 223 15.71 -58.12 -20.16
N ARG A 224 15.81 -58.27 -18.83
CA ARG A 224 16.37 -59.49 -18.22
C ARG A 224 15.51 -60.72 -18.51
N PHE A 225 14.20 -60.58 -18.45
CA PHE A 225 13.27 -61.68 -18.71
C PHE A 225 13.34 -62.15 -20.17
N THR A 226 13.38 -61.21 -21.13
CA THR A 226 13.55 -61.56 -22.55
C THR A 226 14.90 -62.23 -22.82
N GLN A 227 15.98 -61.78 -22.17
CA GLN A 227 17.28 -62.46 -22.24
C GLN A 227 17.21 -63.90 -21.70
N LEU A 228 16.52 -64.14 -20.59
CA LEU A 228 16.38 -65.49 -20.02
C LEU A 228 15.58 -66.41 -20.93
N LEU A 229 14.50 -65.90 -21.54
CA LEU A 229 13.70 -66.64 -22.53
C LEU A 229 14.52 -67.04 -23.76
N GLN A 230 15.45 -66.20 -24.22
CA GLN A 230 16.35 -66.54 -25.33
C GLN A 230 17.43 -67.55 -24.95
N ARG A 231 17.80 -67.64 -23.67
CA ARG A 231 18.86 -68.53 -23.18
C ARG A 231 18.38 -69.93 -22.80
N SER A 232 17.09 -70.17 -22.63
CA SER A 232 16.58 -71.52 -22.42
C SER A 232 16.63 -72.29 -23.75
N PRO A 233 17.56 -73.25 -23.95
CA PRO A 233 17.55 -74.08 -25.15
C PRO A 233 16.24 -74.87 -25.18
N SER A 234 15.60 -74.91 -26.34
CA SER A 234 14.45 -75.78 -26.59
C SER A 234 14.80 -77.22 -26.18
N PRO A 235 14.13 -77.81 -25.18
CA PRO A 235 14.40 -79.19 -24.75
C PRO A 235 13.80 -80.25 -25.68
N PHE A 236 13.32 -79.88 -26.88
CA PHE A 236 12.77 -80.82 -27.86
C PHE A 236 13.50 -80.68 -29.20
N GLN A 237 14.58 -81.47 -29.36
CA GLN A 237 15.07 -81.99 -30.62
C GLN A 237 15.54 -83.43 -30.41
#